data_AF-A0A7J6P9Z9-F1
#
_entry.id   AF-A0A7J6P9Z9-F1
#
_cell.length_a   1.000
_cell.length_b   1.000
_cell.length_c   1.000
_cell.angle_alpha   90.00
_cell.angle_beta   90.00
_cell.angle_gamma   90.00
#
_symmetry.space_group_name_H-M   'P 1'
#
loop_
_entity.id
_entity.type
_entity.pdbx_description
1 polymer ?
#
loop_
_entity_poly.entity_id
_entity_poly.type
_entity_poly.pdbx_seq_one_letter_code
_entity_poly.pdbx_strand_id
1 'polypeptide(L)'
;QYLWIRRKLDCLNATFGGSLGIRPIAHLRPHQMLWASLTALRSMASRRCRVCVTRIEEDFIALAVGAGCLKFGEFTLKSGRVSPYFFNAGGFSTGGQLLELAEAYADAIVAEGIQFDVIFGPAYKGIPLCAAVAMVFALKHGRPGLPYAFNRKEVKDHGEGGMIIGGPLKGRVLLIDDVITAGTAIQESVHLLRQFPECELVGAIVAVDRQERASPESTKSAVQLASEKFGIKIYSIVQLNSILTYAKQEGNSGEVIPPGMDEALEKYRQRYGIQVQMADSISSRAVAAAKSTAAVRGSIDERENEAVKYWSERKERIEKEISDLQQQAAEYRKTLDDIERKISGGLGQRVLEA
;
A
#
# COMPACT_ATOMS: atom_id res chain seq x y z
N GLN A 1 -2.73 -25.02 -1.78
CA GLN A 1 -3.14 -24.94 -0.36
C GLN A 1 -2.05 -25.41 0.62
N TYR A 2 -1.50 -26.62 0.51
CA TYR A 2 -0.41 -27.12 1.40
C TYR A 2 0.84 -26.22 1.42
N LEU A 3 1.32 -25.78 0.25
CA LEU A 3 2.47 -24.86 0.12
C LEU A 3 2.21 -23.46 0.69
N TRP A 4 0.94 -23.02 0.70
CA TRP A 4 0.54 -21.73 1.26
C TRP A 4 0.53 -21.75 2.79
N ILE A 5 0.01 -22.84 3.38
CA ILE A 5 0.05 -23.09 4.83
C ILE A 5 1.50 -23.22 5.31
N ARG A 6 2.35 -23.92 4.55
CA ARG A 6 3.77 -24.09 4.87
C ARG A 6 4.52 -22.75 4.87
N ARG A 7 4.31 -21.89 3.88
CA ARG A 7 4.90 -20.53 3.83
C ARG A 7 4.44 -19.64 5.00
N LYS A 8 3.17 -19.72 5.43
CA LYS A 8 2.65 -18.99 6.59
C LYS A 8 3.30 -19.46 7.91
N LEU A 9 3.53 -20.77 8.06
CA LEU A 9 4.18 -21.35 9.22
C LEU A 9 5.69 -21.06 9.26
N ASP A 10 6.36 -21.08 8.12
CA ASP A 10 7.77 -20.70 8.00
C ASP A 10 7.97 -19.21 8.34
N CYS A 11 7.04 -18.34 7.94
CA CYS A 11 7.00 -16.94 8.38
C CYS A 11 6.87 -16.81 9.91
N LEU A 12 5.94 -17.56 10.53
CA LEU A 12 5.77 -17.54 11.99
C LEU A 12 7.01 -18.05 12.74
N ASN A 13 7.68 -19.07 12.21
CA ASN A 13 8.93 -19.59 12.78
C ASN A 13 10.09 -18.61 12.62
N ALA A 14 10.18 -17.89 11.50
CA ALA A 14 11.19 -16.86 11.28
C ALA A 14 11.00 -15.65 12.21
N THR A 15 9.75 -15.31 12.55
CA THR A 15 9.43 -14.18 13.44
C THR A 15 9.59 -14.51 14.93
N PHE A 16 9.44 -15.77 15.35
CA PHE A 16 9.39 -16.12 16.79
C PHE A 16 10.30 -17.28 17.24
N GLY A 17 11.00 -17.95 16.33
CA GLY A 17 11.72 -19.21 16.57
C GLY A 17 12.86 -19.13 17.58
N GLY A 18 13.45 -17.95 17.79
CA GLY A 18 14.54 -17.78 18.74
C GLY A 18 14.13 -17.66 20.21
N SER A 19 12.87 -17.29 20.51
CA SER A 19 12.46 -16.90 21.88
C SER A 19 11.49 -17.87 22.56
N LEU A 20 10.99 -18.89 21.86
CA LEU A 20 9.95 -19.79 22.36
C LEU A 20 10.42 -21.22 22.67
N GLY A 21 11.70 -21.56 22.49
CA GLY A 21 12.21 -22.91 22.79
C GLY A 21 11.48 -24.03 22.03
N ILE A 22 10.94 -23.72 20.84
CA ILE A 22 10.16 -24.67 20.05
C ILE A 22 11.13 -25.61 19.32
N ARG A 23 11.09 -26.90 19.66
CA ARG A 23 11.83 -27.96 18.94
C ARG A 23 11.42 -27.98 17.46
N PRO A 24 12.32 -28.35 16.52
CA PRO A 24 12.05 -28.33 15.09
C PRO A 24 10.76 -29.07 14.72
N ILE A 25 9.88 -28.38 13.98
CA ILE A 25 8.50 -28.77 13.63
C ILE A 25 8.49 -29.78 12.45
N ALA A 26 9.36 -30.80 12.50
CA ALA A 26 9.45 -31.79 11.42
C ALA A 26 8.45 -32.96 11.58
N HIS A 27 7.85 -33.14 12.76
CA HIS A 27 7.13 -34.39 13.09
C HIS A 27 5.74 -34.23 13.74
N LEU A 28 5.13 -33.04 13.71
CA LEU A 28 3.80 -32.83 14.33
C LEU A 28 2.65 -33.10 13.35
N ARG A 29 1.62 -33.82 13.81
CA ARG A 29 0.38 -34.05 13.04
C ARG A 29 -0.50 -32.77 13.04
N PRO A 30 -1.38 -32.57 12.03
CA PRO A 30 -2.16 -31.33 11.86
C PRO A 30 -2.95 -30.86 13.10
N HIS A 31 -3.50 -31.80 13.88
CA HIS A 31 -4.25 -31.46 15.10
C HIS A 31 -3.35 -30.98 16.27
N GLN A 32 -2.08 -31.41 16.30
CA GLN A 32 -1.10 -30.96 17.30
C GLN A 32 -0.59 -29.54 16.97
N MET A 33 -0.55 -29.17 15.68
CA MET A 33 -0.24 -27.80 15.25
C MET A 33 -1.32 -26.82 15.70
N LEU A 34 -2.60 -27.19 15.61
CA LEU A 34 -3.72 -26.38 16.11
C LEU A 34 -3.63 -26.12 17.62
N TRP A 35 -3.22 -27.13 18.40
CA TRP A 35 -3.07 -27.01 19.86
C TRP A 35 -1.87 -26.14 20.26
N ALA A 36 -0.75 -26.25 19.53
CA ALA A 36 0.40 -25.36 19.71
C ALA A 36 0.06 -23.90 19.36
N SER A 37 -0.72 -23.66 18.29
CA SER A 37 -1.23 -22.34 17.93
C SER A 37 -2.15 -21.75 19.00
N LEU A 38 -3.06 -22.55 19.56
CA LEU A 38 -3.95 -22.12 20.64
C LEU A 38 -3.21 -21.80 21.94
N THR A 39 -2.13 -22.53 22.24
CA THR A 39 -1.29 -22.29 23.42
C THR A 39 -0.44 -21.02 23.25
N ALA A 40 0.09 -20.78 22.04
CA ALA A 40 0.76 -19.53 21.69
C ALA A 40 -0.20 -18.32 21.77
N LEU A 41 -1.43 -18.47 21.27
CA LEU A 41 -2.49 -17.47 21.39
C LEU A 41 -2.85 -17.15 22.85
N ARG A 42 -2.91 -18.16 23.73
CA ARG A 42 -3.12 -17.96 25.18
C ARG A 42 -1.95 -17.25 25.87
N SER A 43 -0.71 -17.54 25.48
CA SER A 43 0.50 -16.85 25.97
C SER A 43 0.59 -15.40 25.48
N MET A 44 0.14 -15.13 24.25
CA MET A 44 0.03 -13.77 23.70
C MET A 44 -1.04 -12.94 24.43
N ALA A 45 -2.14 -13.56 24.87
CA ALA A 45 -3.21 -12.90 25.61
C ALA A 45 -2.79 -12.42 27.02
N SER A 46 -1.72 -12.98 27.61
CA SER A 46 -1.24 -12.61 28.95
C SER A 46 -0.09 -11.58 28.95
N ARG A 47 0.41 -11.18 27.78
CA ARG A 47 1.41 -10.11 27.68
C ARG A 47 0.69 -8.79 27.51
N ARG A 48 1.02 -7.78 28.34
CA ARG A 48 0.58 -6.39 28.14
C ARG A 48 0.74 -6.06 26.66
N CYS A 49 -0.37 -5.80 25.99
CA CYS A 49 -0.41 -5.47 24.57
C CYS A 49 0.41 -4.19 24.39
N ARG A 50 1.69 -4.30 24.02
CA ARG A 50 2.47 -3.14 23.58
C ARG A 50 1.83 -2.69 22.29
N VAL A 51 1.54 -1.39 22.19
CA VAL A 51 1.23 -0.77 20.90
C VAL A 51 2.43 -1.02 20.00
N CYS A 52 2.27 -1.91 19.03
CA CYS A 52 3.28 -2.19 18.01
C CYS A 52 2.88 -1.51 16.69
N VAL A 53 3.89 -1.16 15.91
CA VAL A 53 3.72 -0.70 14.53
C VAL A 53 3.41 -1.95 13.69
N THR A 54 2.49 -1.82 12.74
CA THR A 54 2.20 -2.90 11.78
C THR A 54 3.29 -2.93 10.72
N ARG A 55 3.49 -4.08 10.07
CA ARG A 55 4.49 -4.20 9.00
C ARG A 55 4.23 -3.21 7.85
N ILE A 56 2.98 -2.96 7.49
CA ILE A 56 2.58 -1.96 6.48
C ILE A 56 3.06 -0.56 6.89
N GLU A 57 2.87 -0.19 8.16
CA GLU A 57 3.33 1.09 8.69
C GLU A 57 4.87 1.17 8.75
N GLU A 58 5.56 0.10 9.15
CA GLU A 58 7.04 0.03 9.19
C GLU A 58 7.64 0.20 7.78
N ASP A 59 7.17 -0.59 6.81
CA ASP A 59 7.62 -0.55 5.41
C ASP A 59 7.34 0.83 4.79
N PHE A 60 6.17 1.41 5.05
CA PHE A 60 5.82 2.76 4.58
C PHE A 60 6.72 3.85 5.19
N ILE A 61 7.01 3.78 6.51
CA ILE A 61 7.89 4.76 7.17
C ILE A 61 9.30 4.67 6.58
N ALA A 62 9.84 3.46 6.41
CA ALA A 62 11.15 3.25 5.81
C ALA A 62 11.22 3.79 4.37
N LEU A 63 10.22 3.48 3.54
CA LEU A 63 10.07 4.03 2.19
C LEU A 63 10.03 5.56 2.20
N ALA A 64 9.20 6.16 3.07
CA ALA A 64 9.02 7.60 3.13
C ALA A 64 10.31 8.31 3.55
N VAL A 65 11.06 7.76 4.50
CA VAL A 65 12.37 8.29 4.90
C VAL A 65 13.39 8.14 3.78
N GLY A 66 13.51 6.93 3.20
CA GLY A 66 14.46 6.65 2.13
C GLY A 66 14.24 7.50 0.87
N ALA A 67 12.98 7.79 0.55
CA ALA A 67 12.60 8.70 -0.53
C ALA A 67 12.73 10.20 -0.16
N GLY A 68 13.12 10.53 1.07
CA GLY A 68 13.16 11.91 1.58
C GLY A 68 11.78 12.57 1.66
N CYS A 69 10.70 11.79 1.62
CA CYS A 69 9.32 12.25 1.75
C CYS A 69 8.92 12.48 3.22
N LEU A 70 9.49 11.71 4.15
CA LEU A 70 9.42 11.93 5.58
C LEU A 70 10.79 12.42 6.08
N LYS A 71 10.85 13.67 6.53
CA LYS A 71 12.08 14.30 7.03
C LYS A 71 11.94 14.65 8.50
N PHE A 72 13.06 14.64 9.21
CA PHE A 72 13.17 15.03 10.61
C PHE A 72 14.12 16.22 10.75
N GLY A 73 13.80 17.13 11.66
CA GLY A 73 14.46 18.43 11.78
C GLY A 73 13.46 19.52 12.14
N GLU A 74 13.82 20.79 11.95
CA GLU A 74 12.94 21.91 12.29
C GLU A 74 12.20 22.44 11.05
N PHE A 75 10.86 22.35 11.04
CA PHE A 75 10.04 22.76 9.91
C PHE A 75 8.89 23.68 10.32
N THR A 76 8.75 24.82 9.64
CA THR A 76 7.59 25.70 9.80
C THR A 76 6.44 25.24 8.90
N LEU A 77 5.33 24.82 9.50
CA LEU A 77 4.14 24.38 8.77
C LEU A 77 3.32 25.57 8.25
N LYS A 78 2.37 25.31 7.33
CA LYS A 78 1.39 26.31 6.86
C LYS A 78 0.59 26.96 7.99
N SER A 79 0.45 26.27 9.13
CA SER A 79 -0.20 26.78 10.34
C SER A 79 0.69 27.71 11.18
N GLY A 80 1.96 27.92 10.81
CA GLY A 80 2.97 28.63 11.59
C GLY A 80 3.61 27.80 12.71
N ARG A 81 3.17 26.55 12.92
CA ARG A 81 3.77 25.65 13.93
C ARG A 81 5.18 25.23 13.51
N VAL A 82 6.08 25.20 14.48
CA VAL A 82 7.40 24.55 14.34
C VAL A 82 7.26 23.07 14.66
N SER A 83 7.50 22.22 13.66
CA SER A 83 7.33 20.76 13.71
C SER A 83 8.69 20.05 13.62
N PRO A 84 8.91 18.98 14.42
CA PRO A 84 10.13 18.18 14.39
C PRO A 84 10.22 17.25 13.17
N TYR A 85 9.17 17.22 12.35
CA TYR A 85 9.07 16.39 11.16
C TYR A 85 8.26 17.07 10.07
N PHE A 86 8.53 16.66 8.83
CA PHE A 86 7.79 17.12 7.67
C PHE A 86 7.53 15.96 6.73
N PHE A 87 6.29 15.86 6.26
CA PHE A 87 5.90 14.87 5.27
C PHE A 87 5.43 15.55 3.98
N ASN A 88 6.00 15.12 2.86
CA ASN A 88 5.61 15.54 1.53
C ASN A 88 5.64 14.34 0.57
N ALA A 89 4.45 13.81 0.25
CA ALA A 89 4.32 12.72 -0.70
C ALA A 89 4.75 13.09 -2.13
N GLY A 90 4.87 14.38 -2.46
CA GLY A 90 5.37 14.81 -3.78
C GLY A 90 6.83 14.40 -4.05
N GLY A 91 7.56 13.92 -3.03
CA GLY A 91 8.92 13.39 -3.22
C GLY A 91 8.96 11.98 -3.83
N PHE A 92 7.86 11.23 -3.82
CA PHE A 92 7.77 9.92 -4.47
C PHE A 92 7.76 10.13 -5.99
N SER A 93 8.93 10.01 -6.60
CA SER A 93 9.21 10.51 -7.95
C SER A 93 9.77 9.45 -8.90
N THR A 94 10.03 8.23 -8.41
CA THR A 94 10.45 7.09 -9.24
C THR A 94 9.35 6.03 -9.34
N GLY A 95 9.40 5.21 -10.38
CA GLY A 95 8.43 4.12 -10.58
C GLY A 95 8.43 3.10 -9.44
N GLY A 96 9.61 2.78 -8.88
CA GLY A 96 9.73 1.90 -7.71
C GLY A 96 9.09 2.49 -6.46
N GLN A 97 9.35 3.77 -6.18
CA GLN A 97 8.71 4.47 -5.05
C GLN A 97 7.19 4.55 -5.18
N LEU A 98 6.68 4.82 -6.39
CA LEU A 98 5.24 4.85 -6.64
C LEU A 98 4.61 3.47 -6.48
N LEU A 99 5.30 2.40 -6.91
CA LEU A 99 4.84 1.03 -6.72
C LEU A 99 4.75 0.69 -5.23
N GLU A 100 5.82 0.90 -4.46
CA GLU A 100 5.82 0.61 -3.02
C GLU A 100 4.79 1.45 -2.26
N LEU A 101 4.61 2.72 -2.65
CA LEU A 101 3.55 3.58 -2.11
C LEU A 101 2.16 3.00 -2.40
N ALA A 102 1.90 2.61 -3.65
CA ALA A 102 0.62 2.04 -4.06
C ALA A 102 0.34 0.71 -3.35
N GLU A 103 1.37 -0.09 -3.10
CA GLU A 103 1.29 -1.32 -2.30
C GLU A 103 0.89 -1.01 -0.86
N ALA A 104 1.50 -0.02 -0.21
CA ALA A 104 1.12 0.39 1.13
C ALA A 104 -0.35 0.86 1.22
N TYR A 105 -0.85 1.59 0.20
CA TYR A 105 -2.28 1.95 0.12
C TYR A 105 -3.17 0.72 -0.04
N ALA A 106 -2.86 -0.17 -1.00
CA ALA A 106 -3.68 -1.35 -1.27
C ALA A 106 -3.75 -2.27 -0.04
N ASP A 107 -2.60 -2.52 0.61
CA ASP A 107 -2.53 -3.34 1.81
C ASP A 107 -3.29 -2.70 2.98
N ALA A 108 -3.20 -1.38 3.17
CA ALA A 108 -3.97 -0.67 4.19
C ALA A 108 -5.49 -0.75 3.94
N ILE A 109 -5.93 -0.59 2.68
CA ILE A 109 -7.33 -0.71 2.29
C ILE A 109 -7.88 -2.12 2.61
N VAL A 110 -7.10 -3.16 2.29
CA VAL A 110 -7.45 -4.55 2.56
C VAL A 110 -7.45 -4.85 4.06
N ALA A 111 -6.45 -4.37 4.80
CA ALA A 111 -6.35 -4.56 6.26
C ALA A 111 -7.54 -3.93 7.01
N GLU A 112 -7.99 -2.77 6.56
CA GLU A 112 -9.18 -2.08 7.11
C GLU A 112 -10.50 -2.72 6.65
N GLY A 113 -10.47 -3.64 5.69
CA GLY A 113 -11.65 -4.33 5.16
C GLY A 113 -12.60 -3.39 4.41
N ILE A 114 -12.08 -2.29 3.85
CA ILE A 114 -12.90 -1.28 3.16
C ILE A 114 -13.52 -1.92 1.92
N GLN A 115 -14.84 -1.84 1.82
CA GLN A 115 -15.55 -2.33 0.65
C GLN A 115 -15.76 -1.19 -0.34
N PHE A 116 -15.29 -1.37 -1.57
CA PHE A 116 -15.36 -0.37 -2.62
C PHE A 116 -15.42 -1.02 -4.00
N ASP A 117 -16.02 -0.31 -4.94
CA ASP A 117 -16.23 -0.72 -6.32
C ASP A 117 -15.39 0.11 -7.29
N VAL A 118 -15.07 1.36 -6.95
CA VAL A 118 -14.25 2.27 -7.77
C VAL A 118 -13.25 3.03 -6.89
N ILE A 119 -12.04 3.25 -7.39
CA ILE A 119 -11.06 4.14 -6.76
C ILE A 119 -11.12 5.51 -7.44
N PHE A 120 -11.22 6.58 -6.66
CA PHE A 120 -11.16 7.94 -7.18
C PHE A 120 -9.96 8.71 -6.63
N GLY A 121 -9.15 9.30 -7.52
CA GLY A 121 -8.03 10.17 -7.17
C GLY A 121 -8.27 11.61 -7.62
N PRO A 122 -8.26 12.61 -6.73
CA PRO A 122 -8.46 14.00 -7.14
C PRO A 122 -7.25 14.58 -7.88
N ALA A 123 -7.51 15.45 -8.86
CA ALA A 123 -6.45 16.13 -9.59
C ALA A 123 -5.64 17.09 -8.70
N TYR A 124 -4.31 17.12 -8.77
CA TYR A 124 -3.44 16.36 -9.69
C TYR A 124 -2.76 15.14 -9.04
N LYS A 125 -2.46 15.23 -7.74
CA LYS A 125 -1.64 14.23 -7.04
C LYS A 125 -2.33 12.88 -6.92
N GLY A 126 -3.65 12.86 -6.83
CA GLY A 126 -4.43 11.64 -6.77
C GLY A 126 -4.40 10.84 -8.07
N ILE A 127 -4.09 11.45 -9.22
CA ILE A 127 -4.12 10.80 -10.55
C ILE A 127 -3.10 9.65 -10.66
N PRO A 128 -1.78 9.88 -10.50
CA PRO A 128 -0.81 8.79 -10.57
C PRO A 128 -1.04 7.78 -9.44
N LEU A 129 -1.50 8.24 -8.29
CA LEU A 129 -1.71 7.41 -7.12
C LEU A 129 -2.88 6.43 -7.30
N CYS A 130 -4.06 6.90 -7.69
CA CYS A 130 -5.23 6.03 -7.88
C CYS A 130 -4.99 5.01 -8.99
N ALA A 131 -4.30 5.41 -10.07
CA ALA A 131 -3.93 4.51 -11.15
C ALA A 131 -2.98 3.40 -10.66
N ALA A 132 -1.92 3.77 -9.92
CA ALA A 132 -0.97 2.80 -9.37
C ALA A 132 -1.62 1.86 -8.35
N VAL A 133 -2.49 2.37 -7.48
CA VAL A 133 -3.22 1.52 -6.51
C VAL A 133 -4.15 0.54 -7.23
N ALA A 134 -4.87 0.98 -8.27
CA ALA A 134 -5.69 0.07 -9.08
C ALA A 134 -4.85 -1.02 -9.76
N MET A 135 -3.65 -0.68 -10.26
CA MET A 135 -2.70 -1.68 -10.79
C MET A 135 -2.27 -2.69 -9.72
N VAL A 136 -1.98 -2.25 -8.49
CA VAL A 136 -1.65 -3.17 -7.39
C VAL A 136 -2.83 -4.09 -7.07
N PHE A 137 -4.06 -3.59 -7.06
CA PHE A 137 -5.25 -4.42 -6.89
C PHE A 137 -5.41 -5.48 -7.99
N ALA A 138 -5.12 -5.12 -9.24
CA ALA A 138 -5.08 -6.06 -10.36
C ALA A 138 -4.01 -7.14 -10.14
N LEU A 139 -2.82 -6.75 -9.71
CA LEU A 139 -1.66 -7.65 -9.61
C LEU A 139 -1.65 -8.53 -8.36
N LYS A 140 -2.01 -7.98 -7.20
CA LYS A 140 -1.84 -8.63 -5.89
C LYS A 140 -3.15 -9.06 -5.24
N HIS A 141 -4.26 -8.43 -5.57
CA HIS A 141 -5.53 -8.63 -4.86
C HIS A 141 -6.65 -9.18 -5.76
N GLY A 142 -6.32 -9.64 -6.97
CA GLY A 142 -7.26 -10.33 -7.85
C GLY A 142 -8.42 -9.46 -8.33
N ARG A 143 -8.18 -8.16 -8.57
CA ARG A 143 -9.21 -7.25 -9.11
C ARG A 143 -8.75 -6.56 -10.40
N PRO A 144 -8.50 -7.30 -11.50
CA PRO A 144 -8.03 -6.72 -12.76
C PRO A 144 -9.03 -5.76 -13.40
N GLY A 145 -10.33 -5.96 -13.18
CA GLY A 145 -11.41 -5.09 -13.66
C GLY A 145 -11.74 -3.91 -12.74
N LEU A 146 -10.97 -3.67 -11.66
CA LEU A 146 -11.26 -2.56 -10.74
C LEU A 146 -11.15 -1.21 -11.45
N PRO A 147 -12.26 -0.46 -11.61
CA PRO A 147 -12.21 0.85 -12.23
C PRO A 147 -11.49 1.86 -11.33
N TYR A 148 -10.73 2.74 -11.95
CA TYR A 148 -10.23 3.95 -11.32
C TYR A 148 -10.72 5.18 -12.09
N ALA A 149 -10.92 6.28 -11.40
CA ALA A 149 -11.38 7.54 -11.96
C ALA A 149 -10.66 8.73 -11.33
N PHE A 150 -10.62 9.85 -12.04
CA PHE A 150 -10.09 11.11 -11.53
C PHE A 150 -10.75 12.28 -12.24
N ASN A 151 -10.73 13.46 -11.61
CA ASN A 151 -11.32 14.66 -12.21
C ASN A 151 -10.32 15.48 -13.02
N ARG A 152 -10.85 16.38 -13.86
CA ARG A 152 -10.13 17.52 -14.43
C ARG A 152 -10.37 18.76 -13.58
N LYS A 153 -9.48 19.75 -13.67
CA LYS A 153 -9.71 21.08 -13.08
C LYS A 153 -10.62 21.95 -13.94
N GLU A 154 -10.67 21.71 -15.25
CA GLU A 154 -11.50 22.43 -16.20
C GLU A 154 -12.34 21.43 -17.01
N VAL A 155 -13.60 21.79 -17.25
CA VAL A 155 -14.50 21.04 -18.13
C VAL A 155 -13.98 21.17 -19.56
N LYS A 156 -13.97 20.07 -20.32
CA LYS A 156 -13.76 20.15 -21.77
C LYS A 156 -15.11 20.12 -22.48
N ASP A 157 -15.29 21.04 -23.43
CA ASP A 157 -16.51 21.19 -24.22
C ASP A 157 -16.51 20.32 -25.50
N HIS A 158 -15.47 19.51 -25.73
CA HIS A 158 -15.27 18.72 -26.95
C HIS A 158 -14.75 17.30 -26.64
N GLY A 159 -15.12 16.29 -27.45
CA GLY A 159 -14.77 14.87 -27.25
C GLY A 159 -15.78 14.12 -26.36
N GLU A 160 -15.32 13.17 -25.54
CA GLU A 160 -16.18 12.51 -24.51
C GLU A 160 -16.74 13.48 -23.45
N GLY A 161 -16.27 14.74 -23.42
CA GLY A 161 -16.80 15.80 -22.56
C GLY A 161 -16.60 15.56 -21.06
N GLY A 162 -17.11 16.47 -20.24
CA GLY A 162 -17.24 16.29 -18.80
C GLY A 162 -15.96 16.48 -17.97
N MET A 163 -16.12 16.23 -16.66
CA MET A 163 -15.09 16.48 -15.64
C MET A 163 -14.35 15.23 -15.18
N ILE A 164 -14.83 14.03 -15.52
CA ILE A 164 -14.29 12.76 -15.01
C ILE A 164 -13.56 12.03 -16.15
N ILE A 165 -12.41 11.44 -15.84
CA ILE A 165 -11.67 10.51 -16.70
C ILE A 165 -11.59 9.17 -15.98
N GLY A 166 -11.73 8.07 -16.73
CA GLY A 166 -11.58 6.71 -16.24
C GLY A 166 -12.92 5.97 -16.18
N GLY A 167 -13.06 5.08 -15.21
CA GLY A 167 -14.28 4.29 -15.00
C GLY A 167 -15.48 5.12 -14.54
N PRO A 168 -16.71 4.60 -14.70
CA PRO A 168 -17.92 5.28 -14.22
C PRO A 168 -17.91 5.39 -12.69
N LEU A 169 -18.32 6.55 -12.17
CA LEU A 169 -18.51 6.77 -10.72
C LEU A 169 -19.83 6.14 -10.24
N LYS A 170 -19.87 4.80 -10.20
CA LYS A 170 -21.05 4.01 -9.84
C LYS A 170 -20.73 3.01 -8.72
N GLY A 171 -21.63 2.88 -7.76
CA GLY A 171 -21.45 2.05 -6.57
C GLY A 171 -20.59 2.74 -5.53
N ARG A 172 -19.84 1.96 -4.75
CA ARG A 172 -19.02 2.44 -3.65
C ARG A 172 -17.71 3.02 -4.16
N VAL A 173 -17.53 4.32 -4.01
CA VAL A 173 -16.32 5.04 -4.43
C VAL A 173 -15.44 5.29 -3.23
N LEU A 174 -14.18 4.87 -3.31
CA LEU A 174 -13.13 5.16 -2.33
C LEU A 174 -12.24 6.29 -2.84
N LEU A 175 -12.19 7.40 -2.09
CA LEU A 175 -11.27 8.50 -2.37
C LEU A 175 -9.85 8.15 -1.90
N ILE A 176 -8.84 8.39 -2.72
CA ILE A 176 -7.43 8.25 -2.35
C ILE A 176 -6.71 9.58 -2.58
N ASP A 177 -6.03 10.10 -1.55
CA ASP A 177 -5.26 11.34 -1.64
C ASP A 177 -3.98 11.26 -0.78
N ASP A 178 -3.02 12.16 -0.95
CA ASP A 178 -1.75 12.06 -0.24
C ASP A 178 -1.83 12.43 1.25
N VAL A 179 -2.28 13.64 1.55
CA VAL A 179 -2.42 14.19 2.90
C VAL A 179 -3.55 15.21 2.99
N ILE A 180 -4.27 15.17 4.10
CA ILE A 180 -5.26 16.21 4.41
C ILE A 180 -4.56 17.38 5.10
N THR A 181 -4.42 18.49 4.37
CA THR A 181 -3.86 19.73 4.92
C THR A 181 -4.97 20.67 5.45
N ALA A 182 -5.59 21.46 4.57
CA ALA A 182 -6.68 22.37 4.91
C ALA A 182 -8.08 21.77 4.66
N GLY A 183 -8.15 20.52 4.22
CA GLY A 183 -9.41 19.85 3.86
C GLY A 183 -10.04 20.33 2.55
N THR A 184 -9.50 21.36 1.89
CA THR A 184 -10.06 21.93 0.64
C THR A 184 -10.13 20.91 -0.49
N ALA A 185 -9.07 20.14 -0.72
CA ALA A 185 -9.04 19.13 -1.79
C ALA A 185 -10.09 18.02 -1.58
N ILE A 186 -10.23 17.54 -0.34
CA ILE A 186 -11.30 16.61 0.04
C ILE A 186 -12.67 17.26 -0.12
N GLN A 187 -12.82 18.51 0.26
CA GLN A 187 -14.10 19.21 0.12
C GLN A 187 -14.51 19.30 -1.35
N GLU A 188 -13.63 19.73 -2.23
CA GLU A 188 -13.86 19.78 -3.68
C GLU A 188 -14.27 18.40 -4.21
N SER A 189 -13.53 17.36 -3.80
CA SER A 189 -13.79 15.98 -4.24
C SER A 189 -15.14 15.47 -3.75
N VAL A 190 -15.49 15.69 -2.48
CA VAL A 190 -16.79 15.30 -1.92
C VAL A 190 -17.92 16.01 -2.64
N HIS A 191 -17.79 17.32 -2.89
CA HIS A 191 -18.83 18.08 -3.62
C HIS A 191 -19.00 17.56 -5.03
N LEU A 192 -17.90 17.28 -5.73
CA LEU A 192 -17.92 16.70 -7.07
C LEU A 192 -18.58 15.31 -7.08
N LEU A 193 -18.13 14.40 -6.22
CA LEU A 193 -18.62 13.02 -6.19
C LEU A 193 -20.11 12.96 -5.83
N ARG A 194 -20.60 13.86 -4.97
CA ARG A 194 -22.02 13.98 -4.65
C ARG A 194 -22.90 14.45 -5.81
N GLN A 195 -22.33 14.96 -6.91
CA GLN A 195 -23.08 15.28 -8.12
C GLN A 195 -23.45 14.04 -8.94
N PHE A 196 -22.87 12.87 -8.63
CA PHE A 196 -23.12 11.61 -9.33
C PHE A 196 -24.12 10.77 -8.53
N PRO A 197 -25.38 10.59 -9.01
CA PRO A 197 -26.44 9.94 -8.24
C PRO A 197 -26.16 8.48 -7.87
N GLU A 198 -25.40 7.77 -8.70
CA GLU A 198 -25.02 6.37 -8.49
C GLU A 198 -23.74 6.21 -7.67
N CYS A 199 -23.11 7.31 -7.25
CA CYS A 199 -21.87 7.30 -6.47
C CYS A 199 -22.16 7.32 -4.96
N GLU A 200 -21.81 6.24 -4.28
CA GLU A 200 -21.77 6.16 -2.82
C GLU A 200 -20.32 6.38 -2.34
N LEU A 201 -20.01 7.57 -1.81
CA LEU A 201 -18.69 7.83 -1.24
C LEU A 201 -18.54 7.12 0.11
N VAL A 202 -17.83 5.98 0.13
CA VAL A 202 -17.69 5.13 1.33
C VAL A 202 -16.60 5.58 2.30
N GLY A 203 -15.68 6.42 1.84
CA GLY A 203 -14.58 6.91 2.65
C GLY A 203 -13.48 7.57 1.84
N ALA A 204 -12.45 8.00 2.56
CA ALA A 204 -11.19 8.45 2.00
C ALA A 204 -10.02 7.75 2.69
N ILE A 205 -8.93 7.50 1.98
CA ILE A 205 -7.66 7.06 2.59
C ILE A 205 -6.54 8.00 2.19
N VAL A 206 -5.70 8.34 3.18
CA VAL A 206 -4.49 9.16 2.99
C VAL A 206 -3.22 8.47 3.47
N ALA A 207 -2.06 8.98 3.08
CA ALA A 207 -0.80 8.38 3.48
C ALA A 207 -0.56 8.58 4.98
N VAL A 208 -0.68 9.82 5.46
CA VAL A 208 -0.32 10.21 6.83
C VAL A 208 -1.45 10.98 7.50
N ASP A 209 -1.91 10.50 8.66
CA ASP A 209 -2.68 11.29 9.63
C ASP A 209 -1.75 11.86 10.70
N ARG A 210 -1.62 13.19 10.71
CA ARG A 210 -0.75 13.90 11.67
C ARG A 210 -1.31 13.88 13.10
N GLN A 211 -2.58 13.55 13.30
CA GLN A 211 -3.25 13.52 14.61
C GLN A 211 -3.04 14.82 15.43
N GLU A 212 -2.95 15.95 14.74
CA GLU A 212 -2.80 17.28 15.33
C GLU A 212 -4.16 17.99 15.40
N ARG A 213 -4.35 18.82 16.44
CA ARG A 213 -5.48 19.72 16.56
C ARG A 213 -5.58 20.64 15.35
N ALA A 214 -6.79 20.81 14.80
CA ALA A 214 -7.03 21.63 13.61
C ALA A 214 -6.73 23.13 13.82
N SER A 215 -7.03 23.63 15.02
CA SER A 215 -6.69 24.98 15.49
C SER A 215 -6.25 24.93 16.96
N PRO A 216 -5.66 26.00 17.52
CA PRO A 216 -5.32 26.05 18.96
C PRO A 216 -6.50 25.77 19.89
N GLU A 217 -7.71 26.16 19.49
CA GLU A 217 -8.97 26.03 20.24
C GLU A 217 -9.68 24.70 19.98
N SER A 218 -9.37 24.01 18.88
CA SER A 218 -10.03 22.75 18.50
C SER A 218 -9.53 21.58 19.35
N THR A 219 -10.45 20.74 19.83
CA THR A 219 -10.13 19.43 20.44
C THR A 219 -9.99 18.32 19.40
N LYS A 220 -10.36 18.58 18.15
CA LYS A 220 -10.38 17.61 17.04
C LYS A 220 -9.30 17.90 16.00
N SER A 221 -8.88 16.85 15.29
CA SER A 221 -7.94 16.96 14.19
C SER A 221 -8.61 17.43 12.90
N ALA A 222 -7.82 17.88 11.92
CA ALA A 222 -8.33 18.20 10.59
C ALA A 222 -9.04 17.00 9.94
N VAL A 223 -8.53 15.79 10.17
CA VAL A 223 -9.12 14.53 9.71
C VAL A 223 -10.49 14.29 10.38
N GLN A 224 -10.58 14.44 11.70
CA GLN A 224 -11.85 14.27 12.43
C GLN A 224 -12.90 15.31 12.01
N LEU A 225 -12.52 16.57 11.89
CA LEU A 225 -13.44 17.62 11.44
C LEU A 225 -13.93 17.37 10.01
N ALA A 226 -13.05 16.93 9.10
CA ALA A 226 -13.44 16.57 7.75
C ALA A 226 -14.37 15.34 7.74
N SER A 227 -14.05 14.32 8.52
CA SER A 227 -14.88 13.11 8.65
C SER A 227 -16.31 13.44 9.10
N GLU A 228 -16.45 14.30 10.12
CA GLU A 228 -17.76 14.73 10.63
C GLU A 228 -18.50 15.63 9.63
N LYS A 229 -17.80 16.61 9.04
CA LYS A 229 -18.39 17.55 8.08
C LYS A 229 -18.95 16.83 6.85
N PHE A 230 -18.25 15.82 6.36
CA PHE A 230 -18.63 15.12 5.13
C PHE A 230 -19.38 13.82 5.38
N GLY A 231 -19.48 13.35 6.63
CA GLY A 231 -20.15 12.09 6.97
C GLY A 231 -19.46 10.86 6.37
N ILE A 232 -18.14 10.92 6.19
CA ILE A 232 -17.33 9.82 5.63
C ILE A 232 -16.23 9.44 6.60
N LYS A 233 -15.84 8.17 6.65
CA LYS A 233 -14.65 7.76 7.41
C LYS A 233 -13.39 8.07 6.60
N ILE A 234 -12.39 8.64 7.28
CA ILE A 234 -11.08 8.92 6.71
C ILE A 234 -10.06 8.01 7.37
N TYR A 235 -9.39 7.21 6.55
CA TYR A 235 -8.37 6.24 6.92
C TYR A 235 -6.98 6.80 6.61
N SER A 236 -5.95 6.20 7.22
CA SER A 236 -4.56 6.56 6.97
C SER A 236 -3.69 5.31 6.94
N ILE A 237 -2.65 5.28 6.10
CA ILE A 237 -1.63 4.22 6.15
C ILE A 237 -0.87 4.31 7.48
N VAL A 238 -0.38 5.51 7.81
CA VAL A 238 0.38 5.75 9.04
C VAL A 238 -0.17 6.94 9.82
N GLN A 239 -0.06 6.88 11.14
CA GLN A 239 -0.43 7.95 12.05
C GLN A 239 0.79 8.51 12.77
N LEU A 240 0.72 9.73 13.31
CA LEU A 240 1.79 10.29 14.15
C LEU A 240 2.19 9.34 15.29
N ASN A 241 1.20 8.70 15.94
CA ASN A 241 1.49 7.72 16.98
C ASN A 241 2.28 6.51 16.45
N SER A 242 2.04 6.07 15.22
CA SER A 242 2.78 4.98 14.58
C SER A 242 4.23 5.40 14.28
N ILE A 243 4.44 6.63 13.78
CA ILE A 243 5.78 7.20 13.56
C ILE A 243 6.55 7.32 14.88
N LEU A 244 5.90 7.79 15.94
CA LEU A 244 6.49 7.88 17.28
C LEU A 244 6.80 6.50 17.88
N THR A 245 5.92 5.52 17.67
CA THR A 245 6.17 4.14 18.11
C THR A 245 7.35 3.54 17.35
N TYR A 246 7.44 3.78 16.05
CA TYR A 246 8.56 3.34 15.21
C TYR A 246 9.89 3.97 15.66
N ALA A 247 9.87 5.26 15.98
CA ALA A 247 11.04 5.98 16.51
C ALA A 247 11.52 5.45 17.88
N LYS A 248 10.65 4.80 18.66
CA LYS A 248 11.00 4.23 19.98
C LYS A 248 11.43 2.76 19.92
N GLN A 249 11.32 2.09 18.76
CA GLN A 249 11.77 0.71 18.60
C GLN A 249 13.30 0.65 18.57
N GLU A 250 13.88 -0.24 19.37
CA GLU A 250 15.32 -0.50 19.37
C GLU A 250 15.79 -0.94 17.96
N GLY A 251 16.85 -0.32 17.45
CA GLY A 251 17.40 -0.56 16.10
C GLY A 251 16.96 0.44 15.03
N ASN A 252 15.80 1.09 15.19
CA ASN A 252 15.30 2.08 14.21
C ASN A 252 15.81 3.51 14.47
N SER A 253 16.21 3.78 15.72
CA SER A 253 16.93 5.00 16.13
C SER A 253 18.37 4.94 15.63
N GLY A 254 18.71 5.75 14.63
CA GLY A 254 20.06 5.86 14.06
C GLY A 254 20.16 5.46 12.58
N GLU A 255 19.42 4.45 12.13
CA GLU A 255 19.41 4.04 10.70
C GLU A 255 18.34 4.75 9.88
N VAL A 256 17.12 4.89 10.42
CA VAL A 256 15.97 5.45 9.70
C VAL A 256 15.51 6.77 10.32
N ILE A 257 15.45 6.85 11.65
CA ILE A 257 15.08 8.09 12.34
C ILE A 257 16.30 8.63 13.08
N PRO A 258 16.66 9.93 12.91
CA PRO A 258 17.79 10.52 13.62
C PRO A 258 17.66 10.41 15.15
N PRO A 259 18.77 10.23 15.88
CA PRO A 259 18.76 10.16 17.34
C PRO A 259 18.07 11.38 17.98
N GLY A 260 17.30 11.15 19.05
CA GLY A 260 16.59 12.20 19.80
C GLY A 260 15.30 12.71 19.16
N MET A 261 14.92 12.21 17.98
CA MET A 261 13.65 12.58 17.34
C MET A 261 12.43 11.98 18.03
N ASP A 262 12.57 10.86 18.72
CA ASP A 262 11.51 10.27 19.56
C ASP A 262 11.05 11.25 20.65
N GLU A 263 11.99 11.91 21.34
CA GLU A 263 11.68 12.96 22.32
C GLU A 263 11.05 14.20 21.67
N ALA A 264 11.58 14.63 20.52
CA ALA A 264 11.07 15.80 19.81
C ALA A 264 9.63 15.58 19.31
N LEU A 265 9.34 14.40 18.74
CA LEU A 265 8.01 13.97 18.33
C LEU A 265 7.05 13.88 19.52
N GLU A 266 7.51 13.33 20.66
CA GLU A 266 6.71 13.24 21.89
C GLU A 266 6.34 14.63 22.42
N LYS A 267 7.30 15.56 22.53
CA LYS A 267 7.05 16.96 22.94
C LYS A 267 6.08 17.66 21.98
N TYR A 268 6.24 17.45 20.68
CA TYR A 268 5.35 18.01 19.67
C TYR A 268 3.93 17.44 19.78
N ARG A 269 3.78 16.12 19.95
CA ARG A 269 2.49 15.45 20.18
C ARG A 269 1.81 15.95 21.45
N GLN A 270 2.53 16.12 22.54
CA GLN A 270 1.97 16.67 23.79
C GLN A 270 1.43 18.08 23.60
N ARG A 271 2.13 18.91 22.81
CA ARG A 271 1.75 20.30 22.58
C ARG A 271 0.60 20.45 21.58
N TYR A 272 0.57 19.66 20.50
CA TYR A 272 -0.35 19.88 19.38
C TYR A 272 -1.24 18.69 19.05
N GLY A 273 -0.96 17.50 19.58
CA GLY A 273 -1.72 16.28 19.32
C GLY A 273 -3.13 16.33 19.90
N ILE A 274 -4.04 15.58 19.29
CA ILE A 274 -5.36 15.30 19.87
C ILE A 274 -5.25 14.23 20.97
N GLN A 275 -6.14 14.28 21.96
CA GLN A 275 -6.31 13.16 22.89
C GLN A 275 -7.01 12.02 22.16
N VAL A 276 -6.26 10.96 21.86
CA VAL A 276 -6.83 9.73 21.31
C VAL A 276 -7.59 9.02 22.43
N GLN A 277 -8.91 8.89 22.31
CA GLN A 277 -9.68 8.06 23.24
C GLN A 277 -9.21 6.60 23.09
N MET A 278 -8.74 5.99 24.19
CA MET A 278 -8.19 4.62 24.22
C MET A 278 -9.12 3.54 23.64
N ALA A 279 -10.43 3.80 23.54
CA ALA A 279 -11.40 2.90 22.94
C ALA A 279 -11.18 2.69 21.43
N ASP A 280 -10.64 3.68 20.72
CA ASP A 280 -10.49 3.64 19.27
C ASP A 280 -9.27 2.81 18.82
N SER A 281 -8.20 2.75 19.62
CA SER A 281 -6.93 2.11 19.22
C SER A 281 -6.89 0.60 19.43
N ILE A 282 -7.57 0.08 20.46
CA ILE A 282 -7.61 -1.35 20.79
C ILE A 282 -8.73 -2.05 20.01
N SER A 283 -9.91 -1.42 19.91
CA SER A 283 -11.04 -1.98 19.16
C SER A 283 -10.77 -1.96 17.66
N SER A 284 -10.23 -0.89 17.07
CA SER A 284 -10.00 -0.84 15.60
C SER A 284 -9.02 -1.91 15.11
N ARG A 285 -7.90 -2.12 15.80
CA ARG A 285 -6.85 -3.08 15.39
C ARG A 285 -7.25 -4.54 15.65
N ALA A 286 -7.91 -4.84 16.77
CA ALA A 286 -8.43 -6.18 17.04
C ALA A 286 -9.62 -6.53 16.13
N VAL A 287 -10.49 -5.55 15.83
CA VAL A 287 -11.61 -5.72 14.90
C VAL A 287 -11.14 -5.78 13.45
N ALA A 288 -10.08 -5.07 13.04
CA ALA A 288 -9.47 -5.21 11.71
C ALA A 288 -8.89 -6.61 11.50
N ALA A 289 -8.14 -7.13 12.48
CA ALA A 289 -7.65 -8.52 12.46
C ALA A 289 -8.79 -9.57 12.41
N ALA A 290 -9.90 -9.32 13.11
CA ALA A 290 -11.08 -10.20 13.09
C ALA A 290 -11.91 -10.06 11.80
N LYS A 291 -12.09 -8.85 11.27
CA LYS A 291 -12.86 -8.56 10.05
C LYS A 291 -12.15 -9.05 8.78
N SER A 292 -10.81 -8.99 8.73
CA SER A 292 -10.05 -9.54 7.60
C SER A 292 -10.22 -11.07 7.48
N THR A 293 -10.58 -11.76 8.56
CA THR A 293 -10.83 -13.21 8.55
C THR A 293 -12.26 -13.55 8.09
N ALA A 294 -13.24 -12.66 8.30
CA ALA A 294 -14.66 -12.89 8.02
C ALA A 294 -15.12 -12.38 6.64
N ALA A 295 -14.62 -11.22 6.19
CA ALA A 295 -14.98 -10.63 4.89
C ALA A 295 -14.45 -11.44 3.68
N VAL A 296 -13.49 -12.32 3.92
CA VAL A 296 -12.87 -13.17 2.91
C VAL A 296 -13.82 -14.27 2.43
N ARG A 297 -14.86 -14.71 3.14
CA ARG A 297 -15.56 -15.96 2.75
C ARG A 297 -16.69 -15.88 1.72
N GLY A 298 -17.23 -14.69 1.41
CA GLY A 298 -18.50 -14.58 0.69
C GLY A 298 -18.44 -14.05 -0.75
N SER A 299 -17.36 -13.35 -1.14
CA SER A 299 -17.22 -12.74 -2.48
C SER A 299 -16.01 -13.26 -3.26
N ILE A 300 -15.48 -14.41 -2.85
CA ILE A 300 -14.26 -15.01 -3.41
C ILE A 300 -14.52 -15.57 -4.81
N ASP A 301 -15.63 -16.28 -5.01
CA ASP A 301 -15.78 -17.13 -6.20
C ASP A 301 -15.85 -16.32 -7.51
N GLU A 302 -16.63 -15.23 -7.58
CA GLU A 302 -16.70 -14.39 -8.80
C GLU A 302 -15.41 -13.60 -9.05
N ARG A 303 -14.77 -13.09 -7.99
CA ARG A 303 -13.54 -12.28 -8.10
C ARG A 303 -12.32 -13.15 -8.43
N GLU A 304 -12.25 -14.36 -7.87
CA GLU A 304 -11.23 -15.35 -8.22
C GLU A 304 -11.36 -15.79 -9.67
N ASN A 305 -12.58 -16.00 -10.18
CA ASN A 305 -12.79 -16.38 -11.58
C ASN A 305 -12.29 -15.32 -12.57
N GLU A 306 -12.55 -14.04 -12.30
CA GLU A 306 -12.06 -12.94 -13.15
C GLU A 306 -10.52 -12.82 -13.09
N ALA A 307 -9.94 -12.92 -11.90
CA ALA A 307 -8.49 -12.90 -11.72
C ALA A 307 -7.80 -14.10 -12.41
N VAL A 308 -8.35 -15.30 -12.25
CA VAL A 308 -7.82 -16.53 -12.87
C VAL A 308 -7.87 -16.41 -14.39
N LYS A 309 -8.98 -15.93 -14.96
CA LYS A 309 -9.12 -15.69 -16.40
C LYS A 309 -8.10 -14.67 -16.90
N TYR A 310 -7.96 -13.53 -16.24
CA TYR A 310 -6.99 -12.50 -16.64
C TYR A 310 -5.55 -13.03 -16.62
N TRP A 311 -5.17 -13.75 -15.55
CA TRP A 311 -3.83 -14.30 -15.41
C TRP A 311 -3.54 -15.46 -16.36
N SER A 312 -4.54 -16.29 -16.69
CA SER A 312 -4.36 -17.34 -17.70
C SER A 312 -4.12 -16.74 -19.08
N GLU A 313 -4.94 -15.76 -19.48
CA GLU A 313 -4.77 -15.07 -20.78
C GLU A 313 -3.44 -14.31 -20.85
N ARG A 314 -3.01 -13.68 -19.74
CA ARG A 314 -1.72 -12.99 -19.66
C ARG A 314 -0.55 -13.97 -19.77
N LYS A 315 -0.64 -15.12 -19.10
CA LYS A 315 0.35 -16.18 -19.14
C LYS A 315 0.50 -16.72 -20.57
N GLU A 316 -0.61 -17.04 -21.24
CA GLU A 316 -0.60 -17.51 -22.64
C GLU A 316 0.08 -16.51 -23.58
N ARG A 317 -0.17 -15.21 -23.41
CA ARG A 317 0.52 -14.16 -24.19
C ARG A 317 2.03 -14.14 -23.96
N ILE A 318 2.46 -14.24 -22.69
CA ILE A 318 3.88 -14.26 -22.33
C ILE A 318 4.57 -15.53 -22.85
N GLU A 319 3.92 -16.69 -22.74
CA GLU A 319 4.44 -17.95 -23.27
C GLU A 319 4.61 -17.90 -24.78
N LYS A 320 3.67 -17.27 -25.49
CA LYS A 320 3.80 -17.01 -26.94
C LYS A 320 4.98 -16.08 -27.24
N GLU A 321 5.12 -14.97 -26.52
CA GLU A 321 6.22 -14.02 -26.72
C GLU A 321 7.60 -14.66 -26.45
N ILE A 322 7.70 -15.51 -25.41
CA ILE A 322 8.90 -16.30 -25.14
C ILE A 322 9.20 -17.27 -26.30
N SER A 323 8.18 -17.94 -26.82
CA SER A 323 8.32 -18.85 -27.97
C SER A 323 8.83 -18.11 -29.22
N ASP A 324 8.26 -16.94 -29.51
CA ASP A 324 8.65 -16.12 -30.66
C ASP A 324 10.11 -15.64 -30.52
N LEU A 325 10.51 -15.20 -29.33
CA LEU A 325 11.90 -14.81 -29.03
C LEU A 325 12.88 -16.00 -29.13
N GLN A 326 12.47 -17.20 -28.72
CA GLN A 326 13.27 -18.42 -28.86
C GLN A 326 13.48 -18.80 -30.33
N GLN A 327 12.45 -18.67 -31.17
CA GLN A 327 12.54 -18.91 -32.61
C GLN A 327 13.50 -17.90 -33.27
N GLN A 328 13.37 -16.62 -32.93
CA GLN A 328 14.27 -15.58 -33.43
C GLN A 328 15.72 -15.82 -33.00
N ALA A 329 15.95 -16.23 -31.75
CA ALA A 329 17.28 -16.59 -31.26
C ALA A 329 17.88 -17.83 -31.96
N ALA A 330 17.03 -18.77 -32.41
CA ALA A 330 17.47 -19.93 -33.19
C ALA A 330 17.87 -19.53 -34.62
N GLU A 331 17.13 -18.62 -35.26
CA GLU A 331 17.49 -18.06 -36.57
C GLU A 331 18.81 -17.29 -36.52
N TYR A 332 19.03 -16.48 -35.48
CA TYR A 332 20.31 -15.78 -35.30
C TYR A 332 21.47 -16.75 -35.09
N ARG A 333 21.28 -17.84 -34.32
CA ARG A 333 22.31 -18.88 -34.17
C ARG A 333 22.66 -19.54 -35.50
N LYS A 334 21.66 -19.93 -36.29
CA LYS A 334 21.89 -20.50 -37.63
C LYS A 334 22.66 -19.54 -38.53
N THR A 335 22.33 -18.25 -38.47
CA THR A 335 23.03 -17.21 -39.23
C THR A 335 24.49 -17.07 -38.80
N LEU A 336 24.76 -17.13 -37.50
CA LEU A 336 26.13 -17.12 -36.96
C LEU A 336 26.91 -18.36 -37.40
N ASP A 337 26.33 -19.56 -37.31
CA ASP A 337 26.98 -20.81 -37.75
C ASP A 337 27.30 -20.79 -39.26
N ASP A 338 26.43 -20.18 -40.08
CA ASP A 338 26.65 -20.00 -41.52
C ASP A 338 27.77 -18.99 -41.80
N ILE A 339 27.88 -17.92 -41.01
CA ILE A 339 28.98 -16.95 -41.09
C ILE A 339 30.30 -17.60 -40.69
N GLU A 340 30.34 -18.33 -39.57
CA GLU A 340 31.53 -19.05 -39.09
C GLU A 340 32.02 -20.09 -40.11
N ARG A 341 31.11 -20.85 -40.72
CA ARG A 341 31.44 -21.77 -41.82
C ARG A 341 32.04 -21.05 -43.03
N LYS A 342 31.48 -19.92 -43.43
CA LYS A 342 32.00 -19.12 -44.56
C LYS A 342 33.38 -18.55 -44.27
N ILE A 343 33.61 -18.05 -43.06
CA ILE A 343 34.93 -17.54 -42.61
C ILE A 343 35.95 -18.69 -42.62
N SER A 344 35.61 -19.83 -42.03
CA SER A 344 36.51 -20.98 -41.92
C SER A 344 36.83 -21.61 -43.28
N GLY A 345 35.83 -21.73 -44.17
CA GLY A 345 36.02 -22.22 -45.54
C GLY A 345 36.82 -21.25 -46.42
N GLY A 346 36.56 -19.95 -46.31
CA GLY A 346 37.28 -18.92 -47.07
C GLY A 346 38.74 -18.75 -46.64
N LEU A 347 39.04 -18.91 -45.34
CA LEU A 347 40.42 -18.93 -44.83
C LEU A 347 41.16 -20.20 -45.23
N GLY A 348 40.51 -21.37 -45.14
CA GLY A 348 41.12 -22.64 -45.55
C GLY A 348 41.51 -22.66 -47.03
N GLN A 349 40.68 -22.09 -47.90
CA GLN A 349 40.93 -22.06 -49.34
C GLN A 349 42.06 -21.09 -49.72
N ARG A 350 42.14 -19.92 -49.06
CA ARG A 350 43.23 -18.94 -49.30
C ARG A 350 44.59 -19.36 -48.72
N VAL A 351 44.61 -20.24 -47.70
CA VAL A 351 45.84 -20.85 -47.15
C VAL A 351 46.32 -22.04 -47.98
N LEU A 352 45.43 -22.68 -48.75
CA LEU A 352 45.78 -23.74 -49.71
C LEU A 352 46.25 -23.18 -51.07
N GLU A 353 45.84 -21.97 -51.42
CA GLU A 353 46.24 -21.27 -52.67
C GLU A 353 47.52 -20.43 -52.54
N ALA A 354 48.00 -20.15 -51.31
CA ALA A 354 49.24 -19.43 -51.02
C ALA A 354 50.35 -20.40 -50.63
#